data_AF-A0A920PJG4-F1
#
_entry.id   AF-A0A920PJG4-F1
#
_cell.length_a   1.000
_cell.length_b   1.000
_cell.length_c   1.000
_cell.angle_alpha   90.00
_cell.angle_beta   90.00
_cell.angle_gamma   90.00
#
_symmetry.space_group_name_H-M   'P 1'
#
loop_
_entity.id
_entity.type
_entity.pdbx_description
1 polymer ?
#
loop_
_entity_poly.entity_id
_entity_poly.type
_entity_poly.pdbx_seq_one_letter_code
_entity_poly.pdbx_strand_id
1 'polypeptide(L)'
;MPKASSQRRRVEGFPVAWLVAPSVLWLLIFLVVPLVSILVFSLWTSTGYGLEPGFNIGNYGEYFSSEGFFDPEHRNFLKLSVFIRTLGSTFAYTLEVMVLCL
;
A
#
# COMPACT_ATOMS: atom_id res chain seq x y z
N MET A 1 -34.49 -53.07 6.61
CA MET A 1 -33.72 -52.22 7.55
C MET A 1 -33.37 -50.92 6.83
N PRO A 2 -33.93 -49.75 7.19
CA PRO A 2 -33.59 -48.50 6.53
C PRO A 2 -32.29 -47.93 7.13
N LYS A 3 -31.32 -47.59 6.28
CA LYS A 3 -30.08 -46.92 6.68
C LYS A 3 -30.37 -45.44 6.92
N ALA A 4 -30.23 -44.99 8.16
CA ALA A 4 -30.27 -43.57 8.50
C ALA A 4 -29.05 -42.87 7.88
N SER A 5 -29.27 -42.12 6.80
CA SER A 5 -28.28 -41.20 6.26
C SER A 5 -28.12 -40.03 7.24
N SER A 6 -27.10 -40.10 8.09
CA SER A 6 -26.69 -38.97 8.93
C SER A 6 -26.17 -37.85 8.02
N GLN A 7 -27.07 -36.94 7.64
CA GLN A 7 -26.71 -35.64 7.09
C GLN A 7 -25.99 -34.88 8.20
N ARG A 8 -24.65 -34.87 8.17
CA ARG A 8 -23.87 -33.85 8.87
C ARG A 8 -24.30 -32.49 8.30
N ARG A 9 -25.21 -31.82 9.01
CA ARG A 9 -25.39 -30.36 8.88
C ARG A 9 -24.00 -29.76 9.03
N ARG A 10 -23.42 -29.27 7.93
CA ARG A 10 -22.41 -28.22 8.04
C ARG A 10 -23.15 -27.07 8.69
N VAL A 11 -22.97 -26.94 10.00
CA VAL A 11 -23.29 -25.69 10.69
C VAL A 11 -22.51 -24.66 9.92
N GLU A 12 -23.20 -23.76 9.23
CA GLU A 12 -22.59 -22.58 8.63
C GLU A 12 -21.96 -21.81 9.79
N GLY A 13 -20.70 -22.14 10.06
CA GLY A 13 -19.91 -21.50 11.09
C GLY A 13 -19.90 -20.01 10.82
N PHE A 14 -19.98 -19.23 11.89
CA PHE A 14 -19.93 -17.78 11.83
C PHE A 14 -18.86 -17.32 10.83
N PRO A 15 -19.20 -16.48 9.83
CA PRO A 15 -18.31 -16.20 8.72
C PRO A 15 -17.03 -15.57 9.25
N VAL A 16 -15.88 -16.20 8.97
CA VAL A 16 -14.54 -15.72 9.35
C VAL A 16 -14.33 -14.26 8.90
N ALA A 17 -14.91 -13.89 7.76
CA ALA A 17 -14.91 -12.51 7.25
C ALA A 17 -15.49 -11.49 8.24
N TRP A 18 -16.50 -11.86 9.03
CA TRP A 18 -17.11 -10.97 10.02
C TRP A 18 -16.22 -10.77 11.25
N LEU A 19 -15.41 -11.77 11.63
CA LEU A 19 -14.43 -11.62 12.72
C LEU A 19 -13.33 -10.63 12.32
N VAL A 20 -12.91 -10.67 11.06
CA VAL A 20 -11.76 -9.89 10.57
C VAL A 20 -12.17 -8.50 10.06
N ALA A 21 -13.44 -8.32 9.68
CA ALA A 21 -14.00 -7.07 9.21
C ALA A 21 -13.67 -5.83 10.07
N PRO A 22 -13.85 -5.82 11.41
CA PRO A 22 -13.56 -4.63 12.21
C PRO A 22 -12.07 -4.25 12.20
N SER A 23 -11.18 -5.25 12.23
CA SER A 23 -9.73 -5.02 12.18
C SER A 23 -9.30 -4.48 10.80
N VAL A 24 -9.82 -5.05 9.72
CA VAL A 24 -9.53 -4.58 8.35
C VAL A 24 -10.08 -3.18 8.14
N LEU A 25 -11.30 -2.91 8.59
CA LEU A 25 -11.91 -1.58 8.50
C LEU A 25 -11.03 -0.54 9.21
N TRP A 26 -10.54 -0.87 10.41
CA TRP A 26 -9.65 0.02 11.15
C TRP A 26 -8.33 0.28 10.42
N LEU A 27 -7.69 -0.76 9.89
CA LEU A 27 -6.47 -0.63 9.10
C LEU A 27 -6.69 0.21 7.83
N LEU A 28 -7.83 0.01 7.16
CA LEU A 28 -8.20 0.79 5.97
C LEU A 28 -8.41 2.26 6.33
N ILE A 29 -9.07 2.57 7.44
CA ILE A 29 -9.22 3.96 7.90
C ILE A 29 -7.84 4.57 8.15
N PHE A 30 -6.97 3.87 8.88
CA PHE A 30 -5.61 4.34 9.17
C PHE A 30 -4.74 4.53 7.94
N LEU A 31 -5.00 3.78 6.87
CA LEU A 31 -4.29 3.92 5.59
C LEU A 31 -4.88 5.03 4.73
N VAL A 32 -6.21 5.05 4.57
CA VAL A 32 -6.91 5.92 3.63
C VAL A 32 -6.96 7.35 4.15
N VAL A 33 -7.18 7.56 5.45
CA VAL A 33 -7.24 8.91 6.05
C VAL A 33 -5.98 9.73 5.76
N PRO A 34 -4.75 9.27 6.08
CA PRO A 34 -3.56 10.07 5.78
C PRO A 34 -3.34 10.27 4.28
N LEU A 35 -3.67 9.28 3.44
CA LEU A 35 -3.57 9.43 1.99
C LEU A 35 -4.50 10.53 1.46
N VAL A 36 -5.77 10.54 1.91
CA VAL A 36 -6.73 11.59 1.56
C VAL A 36 -6.27 12.95 2.10
N SER A 37 -5.76 13.01 3.32
CA SER A 37 -5.21 14.24 3.90
C SER A 37 -4.08 14.81 3.05
N ILE A 38 -3.15 13.98 2.56
CA ILE A 38 -2.07 14.43 1.66
C ILE A 38 -2.65 15.05 0.38
N LEU A 39 -3.66 14.41 -0.23
CA LEU A 39 -4.31 14.93 -1.45
C LEU A 39 -5.04 16.25 -1.20
N VAL A 40 -5.70 16.39 -0.04
CA VAL A 40 -6.39 17.63 0.33
C VAL A 40 -5.38 18.74 0.61
N PHE A 41 -4.34 18.45 1.39
CA PHE A 41 -3.29 19.43 1.72
C PHE A 41 -2.45 19.82 0.50
N SER A 42 -2.27 18.95 -0.50
CA SER A 42 -1.55 19.33 -1.72
C SER A 42 -2.31 20.35 -2.58
N LEU A 43 -3.64 20.44 -2.42
CA LEU A 43 -4.47 21.46 -3.07
C LEU A 43 -4.40 22.82 -2.35
N TRP A 44 -4.01 22.82 -1.07
CA TRP A 44 -3.91 24.02 -0.25
C TRP A 44 -2.65 24.83 -0.60
N THR A 45 -2.70 26.13 -0.39
CA THR A 45 -1.56 27.03 -0.66
C THR A 45 -0.72 27.21 0.59
N SER A 46 0.58 26.96 0.48
CA SER A 46 1.55 27.22 1.56
C SER A 46 1.89 28.70 1.59
N THR A 47 1.29 29.46 2.49
CA THR A 47 1.66 30.85 2.75
C THR A 47 2.67 30.91 3.91
N GLY A 48 3.41 32.02 4.06
CA GLY A 48 4.44 32.16 5.11
C GLY A 48 3.91 32.05 6.55
N TYR A 49 2.59 32.00 6.75
CA TYR A 49 1.92 31.88 8.04
C TYR A 49 1.15 30.55 8.23
N GLY A 50 1.12 29.66 7.23
CA GLY A 50 0.46 28.37 7.34
C GLY A 50 -0.08 27.83 6.01
N LEU A 51 -0.84 26.74 6.10
CA LEU A 51 -1.59 26.21 4.97
C LEU A 51 -2.97 26.87 4.92
N GLU A 52 -3.23 27.61 3.85
CA GLU A 52 -4.53 28.25 3.65
C GLU A 52 -5.40 27.34 2.76
N PRO A 53 -6.61 26.95 3.22
CA PRO A 53 -7.48 26.08 2.44
C PRO A 53 -7.91 26.78 1.16
N GLY A 54 -7.42 26.27 0.04
CA GLY A 54 -7.73 26.73 -1.31
C GLY A 54 -7.82 25.57 -2.27
N PHE A 55 -8.45 25.78 -3.43
CA PHE A 55 -8.39 24.86 -4.57
C PHE A 55 -7.37 25.40 -5.57
N ASN A 56 -6.08 25.28 -5.25
CA ASN A 56 -5.01 25.75 -6.13
C ASN A 56 -4.40 24.59 -6.94
N ILE A 57 -4.91 24.41 -8.16
CA ILE A 57 -4.38 23.43 -9.12
C ILE A 57 -3.05 23.92 -9.73
N GLY A 58 -2.72 25.21 -9.61
CA GLY A 58 -1.47 25.82 -10.06
C GLY A 58 -0.23 25.23 -9.38
N ASN A 59 -0.35 24.75 -8.13
CA ASN A 59 0.71 24.02 -7.43
C ASN A 59 1.24 22.83 -8.23
N TYR A 60 0.36 22.09 -8.91
CA TYR A 60 0.77 20.97 -9.75
C TYR A 60 1.44 21.44 -11.04
N GLY A 61 0.99 22.56 -11.60
CA GLY A 61 1.60 23.18 -12.77
C GLY A 61 3.05 23.59 -12.52
N GLU A 62 3.33 24.23 -11.39
CA GLU A 62 4.71 24.54 -10.96
C GLU A 62 5.51 23.28 -10.64
N TYR A 63 4.92 22.30 -9.96
CA TYR A 63 5.57 21.03 -9.63
C TYR A 63 6.05 20.28 -10.89
N PHE A 64 5.19 20.13 -11.90
CA PHE A 64 5.51 19.42 -13.14
C PHE A 64 6.33 20.25 -14.14
N SER A 65 6.27 21.58 -14.06
CA SER A 65 7.10 22.47 -14.88
C SER A 65 8.48 22.73 -14.28
N SER A 66 8.67 22.48 -12.97
CA SER A 66 9.98 22.51 -12.34
C SER A 66 10.87 21.41 -12.90
N GLU A 67 12.11 21.77 -13.26
CA GLU A 67 13.05 20.88 -13.95
C GLU A 67 13.35 19.58 -13.18
N GLY A 68 13.11 19.54 -11.86
CA GLY A 68 13.48 18.43 -10.99
C GLY A 68 12.69 17.13 -11.16
N PHE A 69 11.41 17.16 -11.55
CA PHE A 69 10.61 15.92 -11.62
C PHE A 69 10.98 15.03 -12.81
N PHE A 70 11.24 15.64 -13.97
CA PHE A 70 11.64 14.94 -15.20
C PHE A 70 13.15 14.92 -15.42
N ASP A 71 13.93 15.43 -14.47
CA ASP A 71 15.38 15.47 -14.59
C ASP A 71 15.96 14.04 -14.69
N PRO A 72 16.70 13.71 -15.76
CA PRO A 72 17.35 12.41 -15.90
C PRO A 72 18.31 12.06 -14.73
N GLU A 73 18.86 13.04 -14.01
CA GLU A 73 19.68 12.84 -12.80
C GLU A 73 18.87 12.25 -11.63
N HIS A 74 17.57 12.54 -11.54
CA HIS A 74 16.71 12.04 -10.47
C HIS A 74 16.41 10.54 -10.59
N ARG A 75 16.69 9.88 -11.73
CA ARG A 75 16.46 8.43 -11.93
C ARG A 75 17.25 7.50 -10.99
N ASN A 76 18.08 8.04 -10.09
CA ASN A 76 18.78 7.30 -9.04
C ASN A 76 17.85 6.47 -8.14
N PHE A 77 16.62 6.92 -7.88
CA PHE A 77 15.65 6.12 -7.12
C PHE A 77 15.28 4.81 -7.83
N LEU A 78 15.18 4.82 -9.17
CA LEU A 78 14.92 3.60 -9.94
C LEU A 78 16.09 2.63 -9.84
N LYS A 79 17.33 3.13 -9.96
CA LYS A 79 18.54 2.30 -9.82
C LYS A 79 18.61 1.62 -8.45
N LEU A 80 18.33 2.37 -7.38
CA LEU A 80 18.32 1.84 -6.01
C LEU A 80 17.23 0.77 -5.83
N SER A 81 16.03 1.01 -6.34
CA SER A 81 14.92 0.04 -6.24
C SER A 81 15.23 -1.27 -6.96
N VAL A 82 15.81 -1.20 -8.16
CA VAL A 82 16.22 -2.36 -8.95
C VAL A 82 17.36 -3.12 -8.25
N PHE A 83 18.33 -2.39 -7.69
CA PHE A 83 19.45 -2.98 -6.96
C PHE A 83 18.98 -3.75 -5.72
N ILE A 84 18.17 -3.13 -4.86
CA ILE A 84 17.65 -3.77 -3.64
C ILE A 84 16.80 -4.99 -4.00
N ARG A 85 15.93 -4.89 -5.01
CA ARG A 85 15.09 -6.02 -5.45
C ARG A 85 15.92 -7.18 -5.97
N THR A 86 16.95 -6.89 -6.77
CA THR A 86 17.85 -7.91 -7.30
C THR A 86 18.62 -8.59 -6.17
N LEU A 87 19.26 -7.81 -5.30
CA LEU A 87 19.99 -8.35 -4.15
C LEU A 87 19.08 -9.22 -3.26
N GLY A 88 17.92 -8.69 -2.87
CA GLY A 88 16.97 -9.43 -2.02
C GLY A 88 16.54 -10.75 -2.64
N SER A 89 16.25 -10.76 -3.96
CA SER A 89 15.89 -12.00 -4.66
C SER A 89 17.02 -13.02 -4.70
N THR A 90 18.26 -12.58 -4.93
CA THR A 90 19.44 -13.48 -4.95
C THR A 90 19.69 -14.12 -3.59
N PHE A 91 19.63 -13.32 -2.51
CA PHE A 91 19.80 -13.84 -1.15
C PHE A 91 18.68 -14.81 -0.76
N ALA A 92 17.43 -14.48 -1.07
CA ALA A 92 16.28 -15.36 -0.80
C ALA A 92 16.44 -16.73 -1.49
N TYR A 93 16.74 -16.74 -2.79
CA TYR A 93 16.96 -17.98 -3.54
C TYR A 93 18.12 -18.80 -2.98
N THR A 94 19.24 -18.14 -2.63
CA THR A 94 20.41 -18.84 -2.08
C THR A 94 20.08 -19.51 -0.76
N LEU A 95 19.39 -18.81 0.16
CA LEU A 95 18.98 -19.36 1.44
C LEU A 95 17.98 -20.50 1.28
N GLU A 96 17.01 -20.36 0.38
CA GLU A 96 16.01 -21.39 0.10
C GLU A 96 16.67 -22.69 -0.38
N VAL A 97 17.63 -22.60 -1.30
CA VAL A 97 18.39 -23.77 -1.77
C VAL A 97 19.24 -24.39 -0.66
N MET A 98 19.90 -23.58 0.19
CA MET A 98 20.67 -24.10 1.32
C MET A 98 19.78 -24.85 2.33
N VAL A 99 18.57 -24.37 2.59
CA VAL A 99 17.60 -25.04 3.48
C VAL A 99 17.07 -26.33 2.87
N LEU A 100 16.81 -26.37 1.55
CA LEU A 100 16.33 -27.57 0.87
C LEU A 100 17.40 -28.67 0.74
N CYS A 101 18.67 -28.28 0.71
CA CYS A 101 19.81 -29.20 0.63
C CYS A 101 20.32 -29.68 2.00
N LEU A 102 19.71 -29.23 3.11
CA LEU A 102 20.05 -29.62 4.49
C LEU A 102 19.09 -30.69 5.03
#